data_AF-G4RAX6-F1
#
_entry.id   AF-G4RAX6-F1
#
_cell.length_a   1.000
_cell.length_b   1.000
_cell.length_c   1.000
_cell.angle_alpha   90.00
_cell.angle_beta   90.00
_cell.angle_gamma   90.00
#
_symmetry.space_group_name_H-M   'P 1'
#
loop_
_entity.id
_entity.type
_entity.pdbx_description
1 polymer ?
#
loop_
_entity_poly.entity_id
_entity_poly.type
_entity_poly.pdbx_seq_one_letter_code
_entity_poly.pdbx_strand_id
1 'polypeptide(L)'
;MLYLEEPQLEFRHGQHLVYPRDGLYLYGPVGETKELPTIRYGVIGTPDGVGRFKAWAQSMAGFIDIPPPGPRSRAVEPQHVPFPGFAAAFHADWPVEPPYIIDSLDPDEIEQTLRIANRHEAVRNTVDMFVSRLVAENNRLESAPQFWFVVIPEKVYELGRPKSTVRRDDRVAGEVTISQRRAKELQRQPTLFGEDEREAEVYQYATHFRRQLKARLLKERIVTQIVRETTLAPGDFRRESGMPIRRVEDPATIAWKMGTGAYYKAGGKPWQLADVRPGVCYVGLVYKRSELTSDKRHACCAAQMFLADGEGVVFRGALGPWFQTDTKQFHLDKDAARNLIKMVVGEYTRLHDGPPTELFIHAKSAFTDNEWRGFSSACGDETNLVGVQIAEARDDLKLYRPGEYPVIRGTALQIGERHALLWTSGYVPRLDTYMGPETPNPISVRVLRGECPLTTVLADVLGLTKINFNSCLHNDRLPVTIRFANAVGDVLISAPMDGEPKLPFKFYI
;
A
#
# COMPACT_ATOMS: atom_id res chain seq x y z
N MET A 1 -9.59 21.17 -24.13
CA MET A 1 -8.45 20.45 -23.51
C MET A 1 -7.78 21.42 -22.56
N LEU A 2 -7.39 20.99 -21.38
CA LEU A 2 -6.76 21.83 -20.36
C LEU A 2 -5.49 21.15 -19.84
N TYR A 3 -4.55 21.94 -19.36
CA TYR A 3 -3.32 21.48 -18.73
C TYR A 3 -3.32 21.91 -17.28
N LEU A 4 -3.08 20.95 -16.38
CA LEU A 4 -2.89 21.20 -14.96
C LEU A 4 -1.39 21.22 -14.69
N GLU A 5 -0.95 22.25 -13.97
CA GLU A 5 0.45 22.34 -13.54
C GLU A 5 0.82 21.17 -12.63
N GLU A 6 2.09 20.79 -12.67
CA GLU A 6 2.59 19.67 -11.89
C GLU A 6 2.56 20.03 -10.39
N PRO A 7 1.86 19.26 -9.53
CA PRO A 7 1.68 19.60 -8.12
C PRO A 7 3.02 19.69 -7.38
N GLN A 8 3.18 20.71 -6.55
CA GLN A 8 4.38 20.89 -5.72
C GLN A 8 4.28 20.04 -4.43
N LEU A 9 5.44 19.62 -3.95
CA LEU A 9 5.61 18.97 -2.67
C LEU A 9 6.40 19.88 -1.75
N GLU A 10 6.03 19.90 -0.48
CA GLU A 10 6.73 20.64 0.56
C GLU A 10 7.70 19.74 1.32
N PHE A 11 8.88 20.30 1.58
CA PHE A 11 9.98 19.71 2.34
C PHE A 11 10.38 20.64 3.48
N ARG A 12 11.49 20.31 4.15
CA ARG A 12 12.03 21.14 5.23
C ARG A 12 12.18 22.61 4.82
N HIS A 13 12.04 23.51 5.78
CA HIS A 13 12.16 24.97 5.59
C HIS A 13 11.15 25.56 4.59
N GLY A 14 9.99 24.92 4.41
CA GLY A 14 8.94 25.37 3.48
C GLY A 14 9.40 25.36 2.02
N GLN A 15 10.36 24.50 1.67
CA GLN A 15 10.89 24.43 0.30
C GLN A 15 9.98 23.58 -0.57
N HIS A 16 9.67 24.07 -1.77
CA HIS A 16 8.73 23.43 -2.69
C HIS A 16 9.46 22.85 -3.91
N LEU A 17 9.26 21.56 -4.17
CA LEU A 17 9.77 20.89 -5.37
C LEU A 17 8.77 19.87 -5.92
N VAL A 18 8.85 19.60 -7.22
CA VAL A 18 7.95 18.64 -7.88
C VAL A 18 8.33 17.17 -7.67
N TYR A 19 9.57 16.87 -7.28
CA TYR A 19 10.09 15.50 -7.22
C TYR A 19 10.57 15.12 -5.81
N PRO A 20 10.03 14.05 -5.19
CA PRO A 20 10.41 13.63 -3.83
C PRO A 20 11.92 13.46 -3.60
N ARG A 21 12.63 12.87 -4.56
CA ARG A 21 14.06 12.59 -4.40
C ARG A 21 14.88 13.88 -4.35
N ASP A 22 14.53 14.87 -5.17
CA ASP A 22 15.23 16.16 -5.16
C ASP A 22 15.03 16.89 -3.83
N GLY A 23 13.78 16.94 -3.35
CA GLY A 23 13.47 17.60 -2.08
C GLY A 23 14.12 16.93 -0.88
N LEU A 24 14.08 15.60 -0.81
CA LEU A 24 14.78 14.87 0.25
C LEU A 24 16.31 15.01 0.14
N TYR A 25 16.86 14.99 -1.07
CA TYR A 25 18.31 15.15 -1.27
C TYR A 25 18.81 16.55 -0.86
N LEU A 26 18.05 17.59 -1.17
CA LEU A 26 18.48 18.99 -0.96
C LEU A 26 18.09 19.55 0.41
N TYR A 27 16.90 19.19 0.90
CA TYR A 27 16.29 19.84 2.07
C TYR A 27 15.95 18.87 3.20
N GLY A 28 15.79 17.58 2.88
CA GLY A 28 15.33 16.57 3.82
C GLY A 28 13.82 16.61 4.07
N PRO A 29 13.33 15.86 5.07
CA PRO A 29 11.90 15.65 5.27
C PRO A 29 11.20 16.89 5.82
N VAL A 30 9.88 16.97 5.59
CA VAL A 30 9.04 18.04 6.14
C VAL A 30 8.93 17.93 7.67
N GLY A 31 8.74 19.07 8.34
CA GLY A 31 8.60 19.15 9.80
C GLY A 31 9.93 19.25 10.56
N GLU A 32 9.86 19.06 11.88
CA GLU A 32 11.03 19.12 12.75
C GLU A 32 11.74 17.76 12.83
N THR A 33 13.03 17.73 12.45
CA THR A 33 13.83 16.50 12.44
C THR A 33 14.13 15.96 13.84
N LYS A 34 13.88 16.74 14.90
CA LYS A 34 14.12 16.33 16.29
C LYS A 34 13.16 15.24 16.78
N GLU A 35 12.03 15.04 16.10
CA GLU A 35 11.03 14.03 16.48
C GLU A 35 11.50 12.59 16.22
N LEU A 36 12.41 12.40 15.25
CA LEU A 36 12.91 11.08 14.83
C LEU A 36 14.44 11.11 14.61
N PRO A 37 15.25 11.30 15.67
CA PRO A 37 16.70 11.41 15.52
C PRO A 37 17.35 10.11 15.07
N THR A 38 16.78 8.95 15.42
CA THR A 38 17.30 7.63 15.04
C THR A 38 16.14 6.70 14.72
N ILE A 39 16.23 5.96 13.62
CA ILE A 39 15.24 4.92 13.31
C ILE A 39 15.50 3.68 14.15
N ARG A 40 14.45 3.18 14.81
CA ARG A 40 14.50 1.93 15.57
C ARG A 40 13.72 0.86 14.82
N TYR A 41 14.43 0.00 14.13
CA TYR A 41 13.84 -1.11 13.39
C TYR A 41 14.38 -2.46 13.89
N GLY A 42 13.57 -3.51 13.75
CA GLY A 42 14.01 -4.88 13.94
C GLY A 42 14.13 -5.62 12.62
N VAL A 43 14.85 -6.75 12.59
CA VAL A 43 14.97 -7.62 11.42
C VAL A 43 14.63 -9.05 11.81
N ILE A 44 13.77 -9.70 11.04
CA ILE A 44 13.47 -11.13 11.14
C ILE A 44 13.74 -11.83 9.80
N GLY A 45 14.40 -12.98 9.85
CA GLY A 45 14.69 -13.79 8.67
C GLY A 45 15.43 -15.07 9.04
N THR A 46 15.86 -15.82 8.03
CA THR A 46 16.85 -16.89 8.18
C THR A 46 18.23 -16.29 8.55
N PRO A 47 19.17 -17.08 9.08
CA PRO A 47 20.53 -16.60 9.35
C PRO A 47 21.18 -15.92 8.12
N ASP A 48 21.06 -16.56 6.94
CA ASP A 48 21.56 -16.01 5.68
C ASP A 48 20.82 -14.72 5.26
N GLY A 49 19.50 -14.69 5.42
CA GLY A 49 18.67 -13.53 5.10
C GLY A 49 19.02 -12.31 5.97
N VAL A 50 19.24 -12.53 7.26
CA VAL A 50 19.70 -11.49 8.19
C VAL A 50 21.11 -11.03 7.84
N GLY A 51 22.02 -11.96 7.50
CA GLY A 51 23.37 -11.63 7.03
C GLY A 51 23.36 -10.72 5.79
N ARG A 52 22.56 -11.08 4.77
CA ARG A 52 22.35 -10.26 3.57
C ARG A 52 21.76 -8.89 3.89
N PHE A 53 20.83 -8.83 4.83
CA PHE A 53 20.25 -7.56 5.26
C PHE A 53 21.30 -6.66 5.91
N LYS A 54 22.16 -7.19 6.81
CA LYS A 54 23.23 -6.41 7.45
C LYS A 54 24.21 -5.83 6.42
N ALA A 55 24.63 -6.65 5.46
CA ALA A 55 25.49 -6.18 4.36
C ALA A 55 24.82 -5.08 3.54
N TRP A 56 23.53 -5.22 3.22
CA TRP A 56 22.77 -4.18 2.53
C TRP A 56 22.59 -2.92 3.40
N ALA A 57 22.34 -3.05 4.70
CA ALA A 57 22.15 -1.94 5.63
C ALA A 57 23.40 -1.05 5.76
N GLN A 58 24.61 -1.60 5.55
CA GLN A 58 25.84 -0.81 5.44
C GLN A 58 25.79 0.18 4.27
N SER A 59 25.24 -0.23 3.12
CA SER A 59 25.12 0.66 1.95
C SER A 59 24.18 1.84 2.19
N MET A 60 23.14 1.65 3.02
CA MET A 60 22.18 2.71 3.36
C MET A 60 22.81 3.85 4.17
N ALA A 61 23.90 3.61 4.88
CA ALA A 61 24.60 4.66 5.63
C ALA A 61 25.46 5.56 4.73
N GLY A 62 25.83 5.11 3.54
CA GLY A 62 26.74 5.81 2.63
C GLY A 62 26.09 6.36 1.37
N PHE A 63 26.90 7.06 0.57
CA PHE A 63 26.52 7.51 -0.76
C PHE A 63 26.42 6.32 -1.73
N ILE A 64 25.31 6.25 -2.47
CA ILE A 64 25.08 5.26 -3.52
C ILE A 64 24.87 6.02 -4.83
N ASP A 65 25.81 5.84 -5.76
CA ASP A 65 25.77 6.52 -7.05
C ASP A 65 24.72 5.91 -8.00
N ILE A 66 24.40 6.66 -9.05
CA ILE A 66 23.57 6.16 -10.15
C ILE A 66 24.36 5.15 -11.00
N PRO A 67 23.70 4.16 -11.60
CA PRO A 67 24.38 3.21 -12.46
C PRO A 67 24.96 3.92 -13.70
N PRO A 68 26.09 3.44 -14.24
CA PRO A 68 26.60 3.96 -15.50
C PRO A 68 25.56 3.73 -16.62
N PRO A 69 25.37 4.68 -17.55
CA PRO A 69 24.45 4.51 -18.66
C PRO A 69 24.74 3.22 -19.44
N GLY A 70 23.68 2.45 -19.72
CA GLY A 70 23.80 1.25 -20.54
C GLY A 70 24.04 1.58 -22.02
N PRO A 71 24.35 0.59 -22.88
CA PRO A 71 24.63 0.80 -24.30
C PRO A 71 23.51 1.46 -25.11
N ARG A 72 22.27 1.45 -24.59
CA ARG A 72 21.09 2.08 -25.21
C ARG A 72 20.51 3.22 -24.36
N SER A 73 21.18 3.58 -23.26
CA SER A 73 20.77 4.69 -22.41
C SER A 73 21.24 6.01 -22.99
N ARG A 74 20.55 7.09 -22.62
CA ARG A 74 21.05 8.45 -22.88
C ARG A 74 22.28 8.73 -22.00
N ALA A 75 23.13 9.66 -22.43
CA ALA A 75 24.30 10.08 -21.65
C ALA A 75 23.90 10.70 -20.30
N VAL A 76 22.76 11.39 -20.26
CA VAL A 76 22.16 11.96 -19.05
C VAL A 76 20.75 11.40 -18.90
N GLU A 77 20.46 10.84 -17.73
CA GLU A 77 19.18 10.22 -17.40
C GLU A 77 18.64 10.84 -16.09
N PRO A 78 17.91 11.98 -16.16
CA PRO A 78 17.50 12.76 -14.99
C PRO A 78 16.61 12.02 -13.99
N GLN A 79 16.07 10.86 -14.38
CA GLN A 79 15.28 9.97 -13.51
C GLN A 79 16.13 9.19 -12.50
N HIS A 80 17.43 9.01 -12.76
CA HIS A 80 18.35 8.39 -11.82
C HIS A 80 18.93 9.48 -10.92
N VAL A 81 18.65 9.39 -9.62
CA VAL A 81 19.12 10.33 -8.60
C VAL A 81 19.94 9.55 -7.59
N PRO A 82 21.19 9.95 -7.32
CA PRO A 82 22.03 9.27 -6.35
C PRO A 82 21.38 9.34 -4.96
N PHE A 83 21.69 8.37 -4.11
CA PHE A 83 21.24 8.35 -2.74
C PHE A 83 22.38 8.88 -1.84
N PRO A 84 22.18 9.98 -1.10
CA PRO A 84 23.27 10.63 -0.36
C PRO A 84 23.66 9.89 0.94
N GLY A 85 22.97 8.80 1.27
CA GLY A 85 23.01 8.16 2.57
C GLY A 85 21.78 8.54 3.41
N PHE A 86 21.35 7.64 4.28
CA PHE A 86 20.09 7.77 5.01
C PHE A 86 20.07 8.99 5.93
N ALA A 87 21.16 9.23 6.67
CA ALA A 87 21.27 10.39 7.56
C ALA A 87 21.24 11.72 6.79
N ALA A 88 21.86 11.78 5.62
CA ALA A 88 21.84 12.98 4.78
C ALA A 88 20.45 13.23 4.16
N ALA A 89 19.78 12.19 3.67
CA ALA A 89 18.46 12.32 3.03
C ALA A 89 17.30 12.56 4.01
N PHE A 90 17.36 11.96 5.21
CA PHE A 90 16.24 11.94 6.16
C PHE A 90 16.52 12.67 7.47
N HIS A 91 17.74 13.17 7.68
CA HIS A 91 18.17 13.82 8.93
C HIS A 91 17.89 12.96 10.18
N ALA A 92 18.02 11.64 10.00
CA ALA A 92 17.78 10.63 11.02
C ALA A 92 18.86 9.55 10.89
N ASP A 93 19.37 9.07 12.03
CA ASP A 93 20.40 8.04 12.04
C ASP A 93 19.84 6.69 11.59
N TRP A 94 20.64 6.00 10.78
CA TRP A 94 20.39 4.63 10.34
C TRP A 94 21.31 3.67 11.11
N PRO A 95 20.78 2.86 12.05
CA PRO A 95 21.57 1.82 12.67
C PRO A 95 22.02 0.81 11.62
N VAL A 96 23.32 0.73 11.36
CA VAL A 96 23.90 -0.26 10.42
C VAL A 96 23.76 -1.66 11.00
N GLU A 97 24.06 -1.82 12.29
CA GLU A 97 23.71 -3.01 13.05
C GLU A 97 22.27 -2.87 13.57
N PRO A 98 21.35 -3.75 13.15
CA PRO A 98 19.98 -3.68 13.61
C PRO A 98 19.92 -3.90 15.13
N PRO A 99 19.24 -3.02 15.88
CA PRO A 99 19.16 -3.13 17.35
C PRO A 99 18.38 -4.37 17.81
N TYR A 100 17.49 -4.91 16.96
CA TYR A 100 16.71 -6.11 17.23
C TYR A 100 16.82 -7.09 16.08
N ILE A 101 17.21 -8.33 16.37
CA ILE A 101 17.45 -9.37 15.37
C ILE A 101 16.75 -10.65 15.80
N ILE A 102 16.03 -11.26 14.87
CA ILE A 102 15.48 -12.61 14.97
C ILE A 102 16.01 -13.39 13.75
N ASP A 103 17.09 -14.13 13.95
CA ASP A 103 17.74 -14.96 12.92
C ASP A 103 17.50 -16.47 13.13
N SER A 104 16.68 -16.83 14.11
CA SER A 104 16.41 -18.22 14.49
C SER A 104 15.36 -18.93 13.61
N LEU A 105 15.08 -18.43 12.40
CA LEU A 105 14.16 -19.10 11.48
C LEU A 105 14.92 -20.13 10.67
N ASP A 106 14.53 -21.39 10.81
CA ASP A 106 15.16 -22.50 10.09
C ASP A 106 14.75 -22.49 8.59
N PRO A 107 15.72 -22.35 7.66
CA PRO A 107 15.45 -22.40 6.23
C PRO A 107 14.79 -23.71 5.76
N ASP A 108 15.17 -24.84 6.34
CA ASP A 108 14.69 -26.16 5.94
C ASP A 108 13.24 -26.36 6.40
N GLU A 109 12.88 -25.88 7.59
CA GLU A 109 11.51 -25.87 8.10
C GLU A 109 10.59 -24.98 7.24
N ILE A 110 11.07 -23.79 6.84
CA ILE A 110 10.33 -22.92 5.90
C ILE A 110 10.09 -23.66 4.59
N GLU A 111 11.09 -24.34 4.06
CA GLU A 111 10.95 -25.06 2.80
C GLU A 111 9.99 -26.25 2.91
N GLN A 112 10.08 -27.03 3.99
CA GLN A 112 9.20 -28.16 4.25
C GLN A 112 7.74 -27.71 4.40
N THR A 113 7.47 -26.63 5.15
CA THR A 113 6.12 -26.09 5.32
C THR A 113 5.56 -25.55 4.00
N LEU A 114 6.37 -24.87 3.19
CA LEU A 114 5.94 -24.37 1.88
C LEU A 114 5.60 -25.49 0.88
N ARG A 115 6.17 -26.69 1.05
CA ARG A 115 5.94 -27.87 0.19
C ARG A 115 4.67 -28.66 0.56
N ILE A 116 3.98 -28.30 1.63
CA ILE A 116 2.69 -28.90 2.01
C ILE A 116 1.69 -28.79 0.84
N ALA A 117 1.03 -29.91 0.53
CA ALA A 117 0.10 -30.02 -0.59
C ALA A 117 -1.10 -29.07 -0.46
N ASN A 118 -1.66 -28.95 0.75
CA ASN A 118 -2.72 -28.00 1.05
C ASN A 118 -2.14 -26.57 1.14
N ARG A 119 -2.52 -25.69 0.21
CA ARG A 119 -1.97 -24.32 0.15
C ARG A 119 -2.42 -23.43 1.30
N HIS A 120 -3.62 -23.65 1.86
CA HIS A 120 -4.07 -22.86 3.01
C HIS A 120 -3.20 -23.19 4.23
N GLU A 121 -2.96 -24.48 4.45
CA GLU A 121 -2.10 -25.00 5.52
C GLU A 121 -0.65 -24.55 5.33
N ALA A 122 -0.08 -24.76 4.14
CA ALA A 122 1.29 -24.35 3.82
C ALA A 122 1.54 -22.88 4.15
N VAL A 123 0.69 -21.98 3.65
CA VAL A 123 0.87 -20.54 3.85
C VAL A 123 0.59 -20.14 5.30
N ARG A 124 -0.43 -20.73 5.95
CA ARG A 124 -0.71 -20.50 7.37
C ARG A 124 0.49 -20.88 8.24
N ASN A 125 1.01 -22.10 8.10
CA ASN A 125 2.11 -22.61 8.91
C ASN A 125 3.37 -21.79 8.68
N THR A 126 3.71 -21.47 7.43
CA THR A 126 4.86 -20.59 7.15
C THR A 126 4.63 -19.19 7.75
N VAL A 127 3.44 -18.61 7.70
CA VAL A 127 3.16 -17.30 8.35
C VAL A 127 3.24 -17.41 9.88
N ASP A 128 2.76 -18.52 10.47
CA ASP A 128 2.84 -18.79 11.91
C ASP A 128 4.29 -18.73 12.43
N MET A 129 5.24 -19.26 11.67
CA MET A 129 6.68 -19.18 12.01
C MET A 129 7.17 -17.74 12.19
N PHE A 130 6.73 -16.80 11.33
CA PHE A 130 7.11 -15.40 11.45
C PHE A 130 6.30 -14.65 12.52
N VAL A 131 4.97 -14.84 12.55
CA VAL A 131 4.08 -14.11 13.46
C VAL A 131 4.38 -14.47 14.91
N SER A 132 4.50 -15.76 15.24
CA SER A 132 4.75 -16.21 16.62
C SER A 132 6.02 -15.59 17.19
N ARG A 133 7.12 -15.58 16.42
CA ARG A 133 8.39 -14.97 16.81
C ARG A 133 8.30 -13.46 16.96
N LEU A 134 7.68 -12.77 16.00
CA LEU A 134 7.50 -11.31 16.06
C LEU A 134 6.70 -10.89 17.28
N VAL A 135 5.59 -11.58 17.56
CA VAL A 135 4.72 -11.26 18.69
C VAL A 135 5.39 -11.57 20.01
N ALA A 136 6.05 -12.74 20.13
CA ALA A 136 6.78 -13.10 21.35
C ALA A 136 7.89 -12.08 21.67
N GLU A 137 8.65 -11.67 20.66
CA GLU A 137 9.74 -10.71 20.86
C GLU A 137 9.20 -9.30 21.16
N ASN A 138 8.18 -8.85 20.42
CA ASN A 138 7.56 -7.55 20.66
C ASN A 138 6.95 -7.42 22.07
N ASN A 139 6.40 -8.52 22.61
CA ASN A 139 5.82 -8.53 23.95
C ASN A 139 6.87 -8.64 25.06
N ARG A 140 8.08 -9.11 24.74
CA ARG A 140 9.20 -9.20 25.69
C ARG A 140 9.94 -7.88 25.85
N LEU A 141 10.02 -7.08 24.79
CA LEU A 141 10.80 -5.84 24.75
C LEU A 141 10.05 -4.70 25.46
N GLU A 142 10.70 -4.05 26.43
CA GLU A 142 10.18 -2.82 27.05
C GLU A 142 10.05 -1.68 26.04
N SER A 143 10.99 -1.62 25.09
CA SER A 143 10.97 -0.66 23.99
C SER A 143 11.04 -1.40 22.67
N ALA A 144 9.87 -1.85 22.19
CA ALA A 144 9.76 -2.50 20.89
C ALA A 144 10.22 -1.58 19.74
N PRO A 145 10.75 -2.15 18.64
CA PRO A 145 11.08 -1.38 17.45
C PRO A 145 9.83 -0.74 16.84
N GLN A 146 10.02 0.38 16.14
CA GLN A 146 8.93 1.10 15.47
C GLN A 146 8.32 0.28 14.32
N PHE A 147 9.14 -0.55 13.68
CA PHE A 147 8.72 -1.52 12.67
C PHE A 147 9.76 -2.64 12.50
N TRP A 148 9.37 -3.71 11.80
CA TRP A 148 10.23 -4.86 11.49
C TRP A 148 10.45 -5.02 9.99
N PHE A 149 11.69 -5.23 9.58
CA PHE A 149 12.00 -5.81 8.27
C PHE A 149 11.81 -7.32 8.32
N VAL A 150 10.99 -7.84 7.41
CA VAL A 150 10.76 -9.27 7.25
C VAL A 150 11.48 -9.73 5.99
N VAL A 151 12.66 -10.32 6.17
CA VAL A 151 13.49 -10.81 5.08
C VAL A 151 13.02 -12.21 4.72
N ILE A 152 12.46 -12.34 3.51
CA ILE A 152 11.90 -13.60 3.04
C ILE A 152 12.78 -14.24 1.96
N PRO A 153 13.03 -15.56 2.05
CA PRO A 153 13.56 -16.32 0.94
C PRO A 153 12.71 -16.19 -0.32
N GLU A 154 13.34 -16.31 -1.48
CA GLU A 154 12.66 -16.19 -2.76
C GLU A 154 11.51 -17.21 -2.91
N LYS A 155 11.71 -18.43 -2.39
CA LYS A 155 10.70 -19.49 -2.36
C LYS A 155 9.41 -19.08 -1.61
N VAL A 156 9.49 -18.29 -0.54
CA VAL A 156 8.30 -17.79 0.18
C VAL A 156 7.48 -16.87 -0.73
N TYR A 157 8.14 -16.03 -1.54
CA TYR A 157 7.46 -15.17 -2.50
C TYR A 157 6.83 -15.96 -3.65
N GLU A 158 7.51 -16.99 -4.15
CA GLU A 158 7.05 -17.84 -5.24
C GLU A 158 5.88 -18.73 -4.82
N LEU A 159 6.01 -19.44 -3.70
CA LEU A 159 5.01 -20.42 -3.23
C LEU A 159 3.94 -19.79 -2.33
N GLY A 160 4.19 -18.64 -1.71
CA GLY A 160 3.25 -17.93 -0.85
C GLY A 160 2.18 -17.12 -1.59
N ARG A 161 1.87 -17.46 -2.85
CA ARG A 161 0.85 -16.80 -3.68
C ARG A 161 -0.34 -17.73 -3.93
N PRO A 162 -1.56 -17.19 -4.08
CA PRO A 162 -2.78 -18.01 -4.19
C PRO A 162 -2.82 -19.02 -5.33
N LYS A 163 -2.14 -18.74 -6.44
CA LYS A 163 -2.15 -19.59 -7.65
C LYS A 163 -0.91 -20.48 -7.79
N SER A 164 -0.03 -20.48 -6.79
CA SER A 164 1.21 -21.26 -6.83
C SER A 164 0.95 -22.72 -6.50
N THR A 165 1.63 -23.60 -7.21
CA THR A 165 1.50 -25.05 -7.04
C THR A 165 2.87 -25.68 -6.80
N VAL A 166 2.89 -26.68 -5.93
CA VAL A 166 4.08 -27.52 -5.68
C VAL A 166 4.05 -28.70 -6.64
N ARG A 167 5.20 -29.06 -7.21
CA ARG A 167 5.34 -30.26 -8.07
C ARG A 167 4.97 -31.51 -7.29
N ARG A 168 4.40 -32.52 -7.95
CA ARG A 168 3.89 -33.72 -7.27
C ARG A 168 4.96 -34.45 -6.45
N ASP A 169 6.16 -34.53 -6.99
CA ASP A 169 7.28 -35.28 -6.40
C ASP A 169 7.87 -34.57 -5.16
N ASP A 170 7.70 -33.25 -5.06
CA ASP A 170 8.21 -32.43 -3.96
C ASP A 170 7.16 -32.20 -2.85
N ARG A 171 5.95 -32.77 -2.97
CA ARG A 171 4.85 -32.51 -2.03
C ARG A 171 5.02 -33.28 -0.74
N VAL A 172 4.81 -32.57 0.36
CA VAL A 172 4.68 -33.14 1.70
C VAL A 172 3.19 -33.23 2.05
N ALA A 173 2.79 -34.34 2.69
CA ALA A 173 1.45 -34.47 3.23
C ALA A 173 1.28 -33.52 4.42
N GLY A 174 0.18 -32.77 4.44
CA GLY A 174 -0.18 -31.92 5.56
C GLY A 174 -0.93 -32.68 6.65
N GLU A 175 -1.16 -32.00 7.77
CA GLU A 175 -1.95 -32.48 8.90
C GLU A 175 -3.46 -32.32 8.66
N VAL A 176 -3.87 -31.37 7.81
CA VAL A 176 -5.29 -31.09 7.54
C VAL A 176 -5.86 -32.15 6.61
N THR A 177 -6.82 -32.93 7.12
CA THR A 177 -7.46 -34.02 6.37
C THR A 177 -8.75 -33.57 5.70
N ILE A 178 -9.41 -32.54 6.25
CA ILE A 178 -10.69 -32.06 5.70
C ILE A 178 -10.50 -31.22 4.44
N SER A 179 -11.45 -31.33 3.51
CA SER A 179 -11.50 -30.49 2.30
C SER A 179 -12.08 -29.10 2.59
N GLN A 180 -11.75 -28.12 1.74
CA GLN A 180 -12.34 -26.77 1.81
C GLN A 180 -13.88 -26.79 1.75
N ARG A 181 -14.46 -27.76 1.02
CA ARG A 181 -15.92 -27.91 0.94
C ARG A 181 -16.49 -28.34 2.28
N ARG A 182 -15.87 -29.33 2.93
CA ARG A 182 -16.25 -29.80 4.27
C ARG A 182 -16.10 -28.70 5.31
N ALA A 183 -15.00 -27.93 5.28
CA ALA A 183 -14.80 -26.77 6.15
C ALA A 183 -15.91 -25.71 6.02
N LYS A 184 -16.42 -25.46 4.81
CA LYS A 184 -17.57 -24.54 4.59
C LYS A 184 -18.90 -25.11 5.09
N GLU A 185 -19.08 -26.43 5.05
CA GLU A 185 -20.26 -27.10 5.60
C GLU A 185 -20.26 -27.06 7.13
N LEU A 186 -19.10 -27.27 7.76
CA LEU A 186 -18.90 -27.20 9.21
C LEU A 186 -19.22 -25.81 9.78
N GLN A 187 -18.97 -24.72 9.03
CA GLN A 187 -19.39 -23.37 9.43
C GLN A 187 -20.91 -23.21 9.53
N ARG A 188 -21.70 -24.02 8.79
CA ARG A 188 -23.17 -23.97 8.80
C ARG A 188 -23.77 -24.99 9.77
N GLN A 189 -23.09 -26.12 9.94
CA GLN A 189 -23.50 -27.23 10.78
C GLN A 189 -22.29 -27.73 11.58
N PRO A 190 -22.03 -27.16 12.77
CA PRO A 190 -20.95 -27.62 13.63
C PRO A 190 -21.21 -29.05 14.11
N THR A 191 -20.13 -29.80 14.30
CA THR A 191 -20.13 -31.16 14.85
C THR A 191 -20.13 -31.13 16.37
N LEU A 192 -20.46 -32.27 16.98
CA LEU A 192 -20.56 -32.41 18.43
C LEU A 192 -19.20 -32.37 19.17
N PHE A 193 -18.07 -32.56 18.48
CA PHE A 193 -16.76 -32.79 19.12
C PHE A 193 -15.66 -31.76 18.79
N GLY A 194 -15.85 -30.82 17.88
CA GLY A 194 -14.97 -29.64 17.76
C GLY A 194 -13.62 -29.88 17.06
N GLU A 195 -13.24 -31.12 16.75
CA GLU A 195 -11.94 -31.46 16.13
C GLU A 195 -11.88 -31.03 14.65
N ASP A 196 -12.93 -31.34 13.89
CA ASP A 196 -13.14 -30.93 12.50
C ASP A 196 -13.15 -29.39 12.35
N GLU A 197 -13.59 -28.67 13.39
CA GLU A 197 -13.66 -27.21 13.42
C GLU A 197 -12.28 -26.56 13.52
N ARG A 198 -11.35 -27.15 14.29
CA ARG A 198 -9.97 -26.65 14.40
C ARG A 198 -9.22 -26.79 13.07
N GLU A 199 -9.43 -27.90 12.36
CA GLU A 199 -8.91 -28.07 11.00
C GLU A 199 -9.56 -27.06 10.02
N ALA A 200 -10.84 -26.74 10.21
CA ALA A 200 -11.56 -25.79 9.37
C ALA A 200 -11.06 -24.33 9.50
N GLU A 201 -10.43 -23.97 10.62
CA GLU A 201 -9.82 -22.65 10.83
C GLU A 201 -8.76 -22.31 9.79
N VAL A 202 -8.04 -23.32 9.26
CA VAL A 202 -7.01 -23.14 8.22
C VAL A 202 -7.59 -22.47 6.98
N TYR A 203 -8.85 -22.78 6.64
CA TYR A 203 -9.55 -22.24 5.48
C TYR A 203 -10.14 -20.84 5.71
N GLN A 204 -10.09 -20.32 6.94
CA GLN A 204 -10.48 -18.95 7.26
C GLN A 204 -9.39 -17.93 6.90
N TYR A 205 -8.18 -18.39 6.56
CA TYR A 205 -7.09 -17.52 6.16
C TYR A 205 -6.86 -17.53 4.64
N ALA A 206 -6.40 -16.38 4.12
CA ALA A 206 -6.05 -16.25 2.71
C ALA A 206 -4.73 -16.96 2.37
N THR A 207 -4.66 -17.53 1.17
CA THR A 207 -3.48 -18.24 0.62
C THR A 207 -2.35 -17.32 0.13
N HIS A 208 -2.27 -16.09 0.65
CA HIS A 208 -1.25 -15.12 0.27
C HIS A 208 -0.42 -14.69 1.49
N PHE A 209 0.85 -15.08 1.52
CA PHE A 209 1.78 -14.87 2.63
C PHE A 209 1.79 -13.42 3.14
N ARG A 210 2.13 -12.44 2.29
CA ARG A 210 2.15 -11.01 2.67
C ARG A 210 0.84 -10.54 3.31
N ARG A 211 -0.31 -10.93 2.73
CA ARG A 211 -1.61 -10.41 3.17
C ARG A 211 -1.98 -11.01 4.53
N GLN A 212 -1.78 -12.31 4.69
CA GLN A 212 -2.02 -13.01 5.94
C GLN A 212 -1.08 -12.54 7.05
N LEU A 213 0.23 -12.40 6.77
CA LEU A 213 1.22 -11.87 7.71
C LEU A 213 0.80 -10.50 8.24
N LYS A 214 0.53 -9.54 7.35
CA LYS A 214 0.10 -8.20 7.75
C LYS A 214 -1.21 -8.25 8.53
N ALA A 215 -2.21 -9.01 8.07
CA ALA A 215 -3.53 -9.09 8.71
C ALA A 215 -3.44 -9.57 10.16
N ARG A 216 -2.63 -10.59 10.42
CA ARG A 216 -2.45 -11.15 11.77
C ARG A 216 -1.70 -10.23 12.71
N LEU A 217 -0.77 -9.43 12.18
CA LEU A 217 0.01 -8.46 12.95
C LEU A 217 -0.74 -7.14 13.23
N LEU A 218 -1.90 -6.91 12.60
CA LEU A 218 -2.73 -5.73 12.88
C LEU A 218 -3.21 -5.68 14.33
N LYS A 219 -3.57 -6.84 14.91
CA LYS A 219 -4.05 -6.94 16.30
C LYS A 219 -2.98 -6.48 17.30
N GLU A 220 -1.76 -6.95 17.09
CA GLU A 220 -0.60 -6.67 17.93
C GLU A 220 0.05 -5.31 17.60
N ARG A 221 -0.51 -4.57 16.63
CA ARG A 221 0.01 -3.26 16.17
C ARG A 221 1.50 -3.32 15.81
N ILE A 222 1.91 -4.38 15.12
CA ILE A 222 3.29 -4.55 14.63
C ILE A 222 3.38 -4.10 13.17
N VAL A 223 4.16 -3.07 12.90
CA VAL A 223 4.41 -2.57 11.53
C VAL A 223 5.49 -3.41 10.87
N THR A 224 5.29 -3.81 9.61
CA THR A 224 6.23 -4.66 8.87
C THR A 224 6.55 -4.13 7.48
N GLN A 225 7.82 -4.29 7.08
CA GLN A 225 8.33 -4.08 5.73
C GLN A 225 8.90 -5.40 5.21
N ILE A 226 8.22 -6.04 4.27
CA ILE A 226 8.67 -7.32 3.69
C ILE A 226 9.70 -7.03 2.59
N VAL A 227 10.81 -7.74 2.63
CA VAL A 227 11.91 -7.63 1.66
C VAL A 227 12.32 -9.01 1.20
N ARG A 228 12.57 -9.16 -0.10
CA ARG A 228 13.11 -10.40 -0.68
C ARG A 228 14.62 -10.37 -0.62
N GLU A 229 15.24 -11.51 -0.35
CA GLU A 229 16.71 -11.63 -0.39
C GLU A 229 17.28 -11.22 -1.76
N THR A 230 16.57 -11.54 -2.85
CA THR A 230 16.95 -11.13 -4.21
C THR A 230 16.91 -9.62 -4.44
N THR A 231 16.26 -8.84 -3.57
CA THR A 231 16.35 -7.37 -3.59
C THR A 231 17.62 -6.89 -2.89
N LEU A 232 17.97 -7.51 -1.77
CA LEU A 232 19.11 -7.12 -0.93
C LEU A 232 20.44 -7.50 -1.56
N ALA A 233 20.53 -8.73 -2.07
CA ALA A 233 21.76 -9.30 -2.61
C ALA A 233 21.49 -9.98 -3.98
N PRO A 234 21.08 -9.24 -5.03
CA PRO A 234 20.79 -9.83 -6.35
C PRO A 234 22.00 -10.58 -6.95
N GLY A 235 23.23 -10.21 -6.54
CA GLY A 235 24.46 -10.85 -6.97
C GLY A 235 24.63 -12.30 -6.53
N ASP A 236 24.03 -12.69 -5.39
CA ASP A 236 24.07 -14.05 -4.84
C ASP A 236 23.14 -15.01 -5.60
N PHE A 237 22.14 -14.46 -6.29
CA PHE A 237 21.10 -15.23 -6.95
C PHE A 237 21.24 -15.12 -8.46
N ARG A 238 22.16 -15.90 -9.03
CA ARG A 238 22.42 -15.95 -10.48
C ARG A 238 21.96 -17.27 -11.09
N ARG A 239 21.50 -17.20 -12.33
CA ARG A 239 21.28 -18.37 -13.18
C ARG A 239 22.62 -18.92 -13.66
N GLU A 240 22.61 -20.12 -14.23
CA GLU A 240 23.78 -20.71 -14.89
C GLU A 240 24.38 -19.79 -15.96
N SER A 241 23.56 -18.96 -16.61
CA SER A 241 24.00 -17.95 -17.59
C SER A 241 24.74 -16.74 -16.97
N GLY A 242 24.93 -16.71 -15.65
CA GLY A 242 25.54 -15.59 -14.91
C GLY A 242 24.61 -14.39 -14.67
N MET A 243 23.43 -14.38 -15.28
CA MET A 243 22.43 -13.32 -15.10
C MET A 243 21.66 -13.48 -13.78
N PRO A 244 21.28 -12.40 -13.09
CA PRO A 244 20.43 -12.49 -11.90
C PRO A 244 19.12 -13.23 -12.19
N ILE A 245 18.65 -14.04 -11.25
CA ILE A 245 17.37 -14.77 -11.39
C ILE A 245 16.20 -13.80 -11.59
N ARG A 246 16.31 -12.60 -11.02
CA ARG A 246 15.36 -11.50 -11.09
C ARG A 246 16.07 -10.19 -11.42
N ARG A 247 15.49 -9.45 -12.37
CA ARG A 247 15.88 -8.06 -12.63
C ARG A 247 15.36 -7.15 -11.51
N VAL A 248 16.26 -6.37 -10.93
CA VAL A 248 15.95 -5.35 -9.92
C VAL A 248 16.18 -3.96 -10.48
N GLU A 249 15.65 -2.96 -9.78
CA GLU A 249 15.98 -1.55 -10.06
C GLU A 249 17.41 -1.24 -9.63
N ASP A 250 17.90 -0.06 -9.99
CA ASP A 250 19.24 0.37 -9.58
C ASP A 250 19.35 0.52 -8.05
N PRO A 251 20.55 0.33 -7.47
CA PRO A 251 20.76 0.38 -6.03
C PRO A 251 20.29 1.68 -5.37
N ALA A 252 20.52 2.84 -6.01
CA ALA A 252 20.09 4.14 -5.48
C ALA A 252 18.55 4.24 -5.43
N THR A 253 17.84 3.81 -6.47
CA THR A 253 16.37 3.73 -6.48
C THR A 253 15.84 2.78 -5.39
N ILE A 254 16.49 1.63 -5.18
CA ILE A 254 16.11 0.70 -4.10
C ILE A 254 16.30 1.37 -2.73
N ALA A 255 17.43 2.08 -2.52
CA ALA A 255 17.71 2.80 -1.29
C ALA A 255 16.68 3.92 -1.03
N TRP A 256 16.32 4.70 -2.05
CA TRP A 256 15.25 5.70 -1.95
C TRP A 256 13.91 5.09 -1.53
N LYS A 257 13.52 3.96 -2.14
CA LYS A 257 12.27 3.24 -1.83
C LYS A 257 12.25 2.72 -0.40
N MET A 258 13.31 2.00 -0.03
CA MET A 258 13.44 1.37 1.27
C MET A 258 13.58 2.39 2.40
N GLY A 259 14.41 3.43 2.18
CA GLY A 259 14.62 4.51 3.14
C GLY A 259 13.36 5.32 3.40
N THR A 260 12.65 5.74 2.34
CA THR A 260 11.40 6.49 2.51
C THR A 260 10.33 5.65 3.23
N GLY A 261 10.20 4.37 2.84
CA GLY A 261 9.26 3.45 3.47
C GLY A 261 9.58 3.20 4.94
N ALA A 262 10.87 3.09 5.29
CA ALA A 262 11.34 2.96 6.67
C ALA A 262 11.06 4.22 7.49
N TYR A 263 11.39 5.40 6.97
CA TYR A 263 11.15 6.68 7.64
C TYR A 263 9.66 6.88 7.94
N TYR A 264 8.79 6.60 6.96
CA TYR A 264 7.34 6.68 7.17
C TYR A 264 6.81 5.67 8.19
N LYS A 265 7.30 4.42 8.15
CA LYS A 265 6.89 3.39 9.12
C LYS A 265 7.37 3.70 10.54
N ALA A 266 8.53 4.34 10.67
CA ALA A 266 9.04 4.86 11.93
C ALA A 266 8.15 5.98 12.53
N GLY A 267 7.31 6.61 11.70
CA GLY A 267 6.38 7.68 12.09
C GLY A 267 6.70 9.02 11.46
N GLY A 268 7.74 9.12 10.64
CA GLY A 268 8.15 10.37 10.00
C GLY A 268 7.34 10.69 8.76
N LYS A 269 7.29 11.97 8.39
CA LYS A 269 6.64 12.43 7.16
C LYS A 269 7.73 12.86 6.18
N PRO A 270 8.00 12.11 5.10
CA PRO A 270 9.10 12.44 4.21
C PRO A 270 8.80 13.68 3.35
N TRP A 271 7.54 13.92 2.99
CA TRP A 271 7.06 15.13 2.31
C TRP A 271 5.54 15.25 2.46
N GLN A 272 4.99 16.41 2.13
CA GLN A 272 3.55 16.62 1.99
C GLN A 272 3.24 17.38 0.69
N LEU A 273 1.96 17.54 0.34
CA LEU A 273 1.57 18.43 -0.76
C LEU A 273 1.72 19.88 -0.29
N ALA A 274 2.32 20.74 -1.12
CA ALA A 274 2.56 22.14 -0.75
C ALA A 274 1.29 22.98 -0.77
N ASP A 275 0.48 22.83 -1.83
CA ASP A 275 -0.67 23.71 -2.09
C ASP A 275 -2.00 23.01 -1.78
N VAL A 276 -2.19 22.56 -0.53
CA VAL A 276 -3.47 21.96 -0.11
C VAL A 276 -4.40 23.00 0.48
N ARG A 277 -5.67 22.98 0.06
CA ARG A 277 -6.71 23.84 0.63
C ARG A 277 -6.93 23.49 2.11
N PRO A 278 -6.97 24.50 3.01
CA PRO A 278 -7.29 24.27 4.42
C PRO A 278 -8.67 23.61 4.59
N GLY A 279 -8.81 22.73 5.58
CA GLY A 279 -10.09 22.11 5.92
C GLY A 279 -10.55 20.97 5.01
N VAL A 280 -9.75 20.57 4.02
CA VAL A 280 -10.10 19.50 3.07
C VAL A 280 -9.73 18.12 3.62
N CYS A 281 -10.65 17.16 3.46
CA CYS A 281 -10.47 15.76 3.81
C CYS A 281 -10.81 14.84 2.63
N TYR A 282 -9.92 13.91 2.28
CA TYR A 282 -10.15 12.95 1.19
C TYR A 282 -10.40 11.55 1.74
N VAL A 283 -11.48 10.91 1.30
CA VAL A 283 -11.89 9.58 1.77
C VAL A 283 -11.96 8.62 0.59
N GLY A 284 -11.08 7.63 0.56
CA GLY A 284 -11.16 6.52 -0.38
C GLY A 284 -12.05 5.40 0.13
N LEU A 285 -13.12 5.06 -0.60
CA LEU A 285 -13.94 3.89 -0.29
C LEU A 285 -13.36 2.61 -0.89
N VAL A 286 -13.29 1.58 -0.06
CA VAL A 286 -12.79 0.26 -0.40
C VAL A 286 -13.88 -0.75 -0.22
N TYR A 287 -14.09 -1.57 -1.24
CA TYR A 287 -14.95 -2.74 -1.14
C TYR A 287 -14.17 -3.97 -1.55
N LYS A 288 -14.25 -5.01 -0.71
CA LYS A 288 -13.64 -6.29 -0.99
C LYS A 288 -14.59 -7.41 -0.65
N ARG A 289 -14.89 -8.26 -1.64
CA ARG A 289 -15.67 -9.48 -1.41
C ARG A 289 -14.91 -10.42 -0.49
N SER A 290 -15.60 -10.93 0.51
CA SER A 290 -15.05 -11.99 1.33
C SER A 290 -15.17 -13.31 0.57
N GLU A 291 -14.06 -13.99 0.35
CA GLU A 291 -14.05 -15.37 -0.17
C GLU A 291 -14.28 -16.41 0.95
N LEU A 292 -14.20 -15.94 2.20
CA LEU A 292 -14.32 -16.73 3.42
C LEU A 292 -15.78 -16.98 3.81
N THR A 293 -16.72 -16.16 3.34
CA THR A 293 -18.15 -16.32 3.61
C THR A 293 -18.82 -17.15 2.52
N SER A 294 -19.80 -17.97 2.92
CA SER A 294 -20.57 -18.79 1.96
C SER A 294 -21.52 -17.97 1.07
N ASP A 295 -21.94 -16.77 1.50
CA ASP A 295 -22.74 -15.85 0.70
C ASP A 295 -21.85 -14.96 -0.18
N LYS A 296 -22.08 -15.03 -1.50
CA LYS A 296 -21.33 -14.30 -2.52
C LYS A 296 -21.55 -12.78 -2.49
N ARG A 297 -22.61 -12.31 -1.82
CA ARG A 297 -22.95 -10.89 -1.65
C ARG A 297 -22.17 -10.22 -0.52
N HIS A 298 -21.60 -11.00 0.39
CA HIS A 298 -20.88 -10.44 1.54
C HIS A 298 -19.56 -9.79 1.11
N ALA A 299 -19.38 -8.55 1.54
CA ALA A 299 -18.18 -7.77 1.31
C ALA A 299 -17.80 -7.02 2.59
N CYS A 300 -16.50 -6.77 2.72
CA CYS A 300 -15.95 -5.84 3.67
C CYS A 300 -15.89 -4.46 3.00
N CYS A 301 -16.46 -3.46 3.66
CA CYS A 301 -16.23 -2.06 3.31
C CYS A 301 -15.18 -1.48 4.25
N ALA A 302 -14.29 -0.66 3.74
CA ALA A 302 -13.37 0.14 4.53
C ALA A 302 -13.25 1.55 3.93
N ALA A 303 -12.96 2.53 4.78
CA ALA A 303 -12.65 3.88 4.36
C ALA A 303 -11.17 4.17 4.67
N GLN A 304 -10.53 4.91 3.77
CA GLN A 304 -9.19 5.43 3.98
C GLN A 304 -9.27 6.95 3.96
N MET A 305 -9.10 7.57 5.11
CA MET A 305 -9.03 9.02 5.23
C MET A 305 -7.60 9.46 4.96
N PHE A 306 -7.42 10.48 4.12
CA PHE A 306 -6.16 11.13 3.85
C PHE A 306 -6.32 12.64 4.12
N LEU A 307 -5.38 13.17 4.89
CA LEU A 307 -5.30 14.57 5.27
C LEU A 307 -4.34 15.33 4.36
N ALA A 308 -4.36 16.66 4.47
CA ALA A 308 -3.51 17.57 3.69
C ALA A 308 -2.00 17.28 3.87
N ASP A 309 -1.61 16.90 5.08
CA ASP A 309 -0.22 16.58 5.45
C ASP A 309 0.22 15.17 4.97
N GLY A 310 -0.65 14.46 4.26
CA GLY A 310 -0.41 13.11 3.76
C GLY A 310 -0.60 12.01 4.81
N GLU A 311 -1.00 12.32 6.04
CA GLU A 311 -1.39 11.31 7.01
C GLU A 311 -2.62 10.54 6.53
N GLY A 312 -2.58 9.23 6.77
CA GLY A 312 -3.63 8.31 6.37
C GLY A 312 -4.13 7.49 7.56
N VAL A 313 -5.44 7.37 7.71
CA VAL A 313 -6.09 6.48 8.68
C VAL A 313 -7.05 5.55 7.96
N VAL A 314 -6.98 4.26 8.29
CA VAL A 314 -7.87 3.24 7.74
C VAL A 314 -8.93 2.88 8.78
N PHE A 315 -10.17 2.96 8.35
CA PHE A 315 -11.36 2.58 9.10
C PHE A 315 -11.94 1.32 8.48
N ARG A 316 -12.02 0.24 9.26
CA ARG A 316 -12.80 -0.93 8.86
C ARG A 316 -14.28 -0.64 9.10
N GLY A 317 -15.10 -0.78 8.06
CA GLY A 317 -16.56 -0.72 8.17
C GLY A 317 -17.17 -2.10 8.40
N ALA A 318 -18.49 -2.11 8.61
CA ALA A 318 -19.25 -3.32 8.86
C ALA A 318 -19.15 -4.34 7.71
N LEU A 319 -19.10 -5.62 8.06
CA LEU A 319 -19.31 -6.72 7.11
C LEU A 319 -20.81 -6.82 6.80
N GLY A 320 -21.15 -6.94 5.52
CA GLY A 320 -22.55 -7.06 5.11
C GLY A 320 -22.70 -7.40 3.63
N PRO A 321 -23.95 -7.59 3.16
CA PRO A 321 -24.26 -7.99 1.80
C PRO A 321 -24.14 -6.81 0.81
N TRP A 322 -22.99 -6.13 0.80
CA TRP A 322 -22.78 -4.91 0.02
C TRP A 322 -22.60 -5.15 -1.47
N PHE A 323 -22.36 -6.38 -1.90
CA PHE A 323 -22.16 -6.70 -3.32
C PHE A 323 -23.49 -7.04 -4.00
N GLN A 324 -23.87 -6.21 -4.98
CA GLN A 324 -25.00 -6.47 -5.86
C GLN A 324 -24.57 -7.34 -7.03
N THR A 325 -25.19 -8.50 -7.19
CA THR A 325 -24.84 -9.49 -8.22
C THR A 325 -25.15 -9.01 -9.64
N ASP A 326 -26.19 -8.21 -9.78
CA ASP A 326 -26.79 -7.87 -11.08
C ASP A 326 -25.99 -6.75 -11.76
N THR A 327 -25.70 -5.70 -10.99
CA THR A 327 -24.90 -4.55 -11.43
C THR A 327 -23.39 -4.80 -11.29
N LYS A 328 -22.99 -5.83 -10.53
CA LYS A 328 -21.60 -6.09 -10.11
C LYS A 328 -20.95 -4.91 -9.37
N GLN A 329 -21.75 -4.08 -8.71
CA GLN A 329 -21.30 -2.93 -7.94
C GLN A 329 -21.43 -3.19 -6.43
N PHE A 330 -20.72 -2.38 -5.65
CA PHE A 330 -20.79 -2.41 -4.20
C PHE A 330 -21.50 -1.17 -3.69
N HIS A 331 -22.46 -1.38 -2.80
CA HIS A 331 -23.23 -0.32 -2.18
C HIS A 331 -23.48 -0.63 -0.71
N LEU A 332 -23.22 0.36 0.14
CA LEU A 332 -23.64 0.31 1.54
C LEU A 332 -25.14 0.61 1.65
N ASP A 333 -25.77 0.11 2.71
CA ASP A 333 -27.03 0.67 3.14
C ASP A 333 -26.82 2.05 3.80
N LYS A 334 -27.93 2.74 4.07
CA LYS A 334 -27.92 4.09 4.63
C LYS A 334 -27.24 4.14 6.02
N ASP A 335 -27.49 3.17 6.88
CA ASP A 335 -27.01 3.19 8.26
C ASP A 335 -25.51 2.87 8.34
N ALA A 336 -25.05 1.90 7.57
CA ALA A 336 -23.64 1.57 7.42
C ALA A 336 -22.86 2.73 6.80
N ALA A 337 -23.41 3.37 5.76
CA ALA A 337 -22.84 4.58 5.15
C ALA A 337 -22.70 5.72 6.16
N ARG A 338 -23.76 5.99 6.95
CA ARG A 338 -23.74 7.01 8.01
C ARG A 338 -22.68 6.71 9.06
N ASN A 339 -22.62 5.47 9.55
CA ASN A 339 -21.68 5.08 10.60
C ASN A 339 -20.23 5.22 10.14
N LEU A 340 -19.93 4.82 8.88
CA LEU A 340 -18.58 4.93 8.32
C LEU A 340 -18.11 6.38 8.26
N ILE A 341 -18.93 7.29 7.72
CA ILE A 341 -18.56 8.70 7.60
C ILE A 341 -18.54 9.40 8.97
N LYS A 342 -19.42 9.01 9.90
CA LYS A 342 -19.39 9.52 11.27
C LYS A 342 -18.05 9.20 11.96
N MET A 343 -17.48 8.01 11.73
CA MET A 343 -16.14 7.67 12.24
C MET A 343 -15.05 8.51 11.61
N VAL A 344 -15.13 8.79 10.31
CA VAL A 344 -14.17 9.63 9.59
C VAL A 344 -14.21 11.08 10.08
N VAL A 345 -15.39 11.70 10.10
CA VAL A 345 -15.58 13.08 10.57
C VAL A 345 -15.16 13.20 12.04
N GLY A 346 -15.56 12.24 12.88
CA GLY A 346 -15.15 12.21 14.28
C GLY A 346 -13.63 12.11 14.47
N GLU A 347 -12.90 11.40 13.60
CA GLU A 347 -11.44 11.39 13.66
C GLU A 347 -10.82 12.68 13.16
N TYR A 348 -11.36 13.27 12.08
CA TYR A 348 -10.89 14.56 11.60
C TYR A 348 -11.00 15.63 12.69
N THR A 349 -12.15 15.72 13.36
CA THR A 349 -12.42 16.65 14.47
C THR A 349 -11.66 16.33 15.74
N ARG A 350 -11.10 15.12 15.90
CA ARG A 350 -10.17 14.84 17.00
C ARG A 350 -8.77 15.40 16.71
N LEU A 351 -8.39 15.44 15.44
CA LEU A 351 -7.08 15.91 14.99
C LEU A 351 -7.05 17.43 14.71
N HIS A 352 -8.22 18.06 14.54
CA HIS A 352 -8.38 19.48 14.21
C HIS A 352 -9.48 20.11 15.06
N ASP A 353 -9.50 21.44 15.14
CA ASP A 353 -10.48 22.20 15.93
C ASP A 353 -11.86 22.33 15.25
N GLY A 354 -12.37 21.27 14.62
CA GLY A 354 -13.68 21.28 13.95
C GLY A 354 -13.90 20.16 12.93
N PRO A 355 -15.10 20.06 12.33
CA PRO A 355 -15.35 19.21 11.17
C PRO A 355 -14.61 19.74 9.92
N PRO A 356 -14.37 18.90 8.90
CA PRO A 356 -13.78 19.37 7.66
C PRO A 356 -14.73 20.35 6.94
N THR A 357 -14.17 21.37 6.30
CA THR A 357 -14.94 22.30 5.46
C THR A 357 -15.37 21.64 4.15
N GLU A 358 -14.51 20.78 3.59
CA GLU A 358 -14.82 19.97 2.41
C GLU A 358 -14.44 18.51 2.66
N LEU A 359 -15.36 17.59 2.35
CA LEU A 359 -15.12 16.15 2.41
C LEU A 359 -15.34 15.54 1.03
N PHE A 360 -14.28 14.99 0.45
CA PHE A 360 -14.31 14.32 -0.86
C PHE A 360 -14.36 12.81 -0.68
N ILE A 361 -15.41 12.17 -1.17
CA ILE A 361 -15.52 10.71 -1.21
C ILE A 361 -15.07 10.23 -2.60
N HIS A 362 -13.95 9.55 -2.65
CA HIS A 362 -13.39 8.92 -3.85
C HIS A 362 -13.77 7.44 -3.90
N ALA A 363 -14.45 7.03 -4.97
CA ALA A 363 -14.83 5.64 -5.20
C ALA A 363 -14.60 5.21 -6.65
N LYS A 364 -14.49 3.90 -6.89
CA LYS A 364 -14.47 3.34 -8.26
C LYS A 364 -15.88 3.20 -8.83
N SER A 365 -16.85 2.86 -7.99
CA SER A 365 -18.27 2.73 -8.35
C SER A 365 -19.02 4.05 -8.21
N ALA A 366 -20.22 4.10 -8.76
CA ALA A 366 -21.15 5.21 -8.54
C ALA A 366 -21.79 5.13 -7.14
N PHE A 367 -22.40 6.23 -6.70
CA PHE A 367 -23.07 6.32 -5.39
C PHE A 367 -24.58 6.18 -5.54
N THR A 368 -25.19 5.30 -4.74
CA THR A 368 -26.66 5.22 -4.65
C THR A 368 -27.24 6.36 -3.82
N ASP A 369 -28.54 6.63 -3.97
CA ASP A 369 -29.24 7.63 -3.15
C ASP A 369 -29.20 7.29 -1.66
N ASN A 370 -29.25 6.00 -1.30
CA ASN A 370 -29.22 5.56 0.09
C ASN A 370 -27.86 5.81 0.74
N GLU A 371 -26.77 5.48 0.03
CA GLU A 371 -25.41 5.78 0.47
C GLU A 371 -25.23 7.29 0.65
N TRP A 372 -25.64 8.06 -0.35
CA TRP A 372 -25.50 9.51 -0.31
C TRP A 372 -26.26 10.12 0.87
N ARG A 373 -27.51 9.72 1.12
CA ARG A 373 -28.28 10.16 2.30
C ARG A 373 -27.59 9.78 3.60
N GLY A 374 -26.96 8.60 3.66
CA GLY A 374 -26.16 8.17 4.81
C GLY A 374 -24.97 9.08 5.04
N PHE A 375 -24.16 9.32 3.99
CA PHE A 375 -22.99 10.19 4.03
C PHE A 375 -23.34 11.62 4.42
N SER A 376 -24.34 12.23 3.76
CA SER A 376 -24.79 13.60 4.06
C SER A 376 -25.28 13.74 5.51
N SER A 377 -26.03 12.75 6.02
CA SER A 377 -26.54 12.80 7.40
C SER A 377 -25.44 12.75 8.47
N ALA A 378 -24.23 12.29 8.12
CA ALA A 378 -23.11 12.17 9.03
C ALA A 378 -22.18 13.38 9.05
N CYS A 379 -22.10 14.15 7.94
CA CYS A 379 -21.21 15.31 7.85
C CYS A 379 -21.81 16.57 8.50
N GLY A 380 -23.14 16.69 8.53
CA GLY A 380 -23.81 17.92 8.93
C GLY A 380 -23.80 18.97 7.82
N ASP A 381 -24.40 20.15 8.09
CA ASP A 381 -24.60 21.20 7.08
C ASP A 381 -23.38 22.10 6.88
N GLU A 382 -22.40 22.05 7.78
CA GLU A 382 -21.17 22.88 7.73
C GLU A 382 -20.11 22.34 6.77
N THR A 383 -20.22 21.07 6.37
CA THR A 383 -19.26 20.38 5.51
C THR A 383 -19.79 20.25 4.09
N ASN A 384 -19.06 20.80 3.11
CA ASN A 384 -19.32 20.53 1.70
C ASN A 384 -18.94 19.09 1.34
N LEU A 385 -19.93 18.22 1.17
CA LEU A 385 -19.73 16.83 0.79
C LEU A 385 -19.73 16.68 -0.74
N VAL A 386 -18.64 16.11 -1.29
CA VAL A 386 -18.47 15.91 -2.73
C VAL A 386 -18.18 14.44 -3.03
N GLY A 387 -18.98 13.83 -3.91
CA GLY A 387 -18.82 12.45 -4.35
C GLY A 387 -18.15 12.37 -5.72
N VAL A 388 -16.93 11.83 -5.78
CA VAL A 388 -16.12 11.72 -6.99
C VAL A 388 -15.90 10.25 -7.37
N GLN A 389 -16.30 9.89 -8.58
CA GLN A 389 -15.96 8.61 -9.17
C GLN A 389 -14.64 8.72 -9.93
N ILE A 390 -13.71 7.82 -9.63
CA ILE A 390 -12.40 7.70 -10.29
C ILE A 390 -12.26 6.29 -10.84
N ALA A 391 -12.29 6.17 -12.16
CA ALA A 391 -12.19 4.89 -12.85
C ALA A 391 -11.04 4.88 -13.86
N GLU A 392 -10.48 3.70 -14.12
CA GLU A 392 -9.51 3.55 -15.20
C GLU A 392 -10.23 3.54 -16.55
N ALA A 393 -9.82 4.41 -17.47
CA ALA A 393 -10.40 4.55 -18.81
C ALA A 393 -9.45 3.96 -19.85
N ARG A 394 -9.19 2.65 -19.76
CA ARG A 394 -8.17 1.96 -20.58
C ARG A 394 -8.55 1.86 -22.06
N ASP A 395 -9.83 1.66 -22.33
CA ASP A 395 -10.35 1.37 -23.67
C ASP A 395 -11.13 2.56 -24.26
N ASP A 396 -11.19 3.69 -23.54
CA ASP A 396 -12.01 4.83 -23.92
C ASP A 396 -11.31 5.71 -24.96
N LEU A 397 -10.10 6.18 -24.66
CA LEU A 397 -9.38 7.14 -25.49
C LEU A 397 -7.87 7.09 -25.26
N LYS A 398 -7.11 7.07 -26.35
CA LYS A 398 -5.65 7.32 -26.34
C LYS A 398 -5.35 8.66 -27.01
N LEU A 399 -4.51 9.47 -26.38
CA LEU A 399 -4.00 10.71 -26.95
C LEU A 399 -2.55 10.54 -27.38
N TYR A 400 -2.28 10.97 -28.60
CA TYR A 400 -0.94 11.01 -29.20
C TYR A 400 -0.55 12.45 -29.45
N ARG A 401 0.74 12.74 -29.35
CA ARG A 401 1.32 14.01 -29.78
C ARG A 401 2.45 13.74 -30.77
N PRO A 402 2.78 14.69 -31.66
CA PRO A 402 3.99 14.58 -32.47
C PRO A 402 5.24 14.41 -31.59
N GLY A 403 6.18 13.56 -32.04
CA GLY A 403 7.41 13.25 -31.33
C GLY A 403 7.44 11.85 -30.70
N GLU A 404 8.47 11.58 -29.90
CA GLU A 404 8.76 10.24 -29.36
C GLU A 404 8.06 9.94 -28.03
N TYR A 405 7.54 10.97 -27.36
CA TYR A 405 6.99 10.87 -26.01
C TYR A 405 5.48 11.12 -25.99
N PRO A 406 4.74 10.47 -25.06
CA PRO A 406 3.30 10.67 -24.94
C PRO A 406 2.94 12.07 -24.42
N VAL A 407 1.65 12.35 -24.32
CA VAL A 407 1.13 13.59 -23.72
C VAL A 407 1.77 13.88 -22.36
N ILE A 408 1.88 15.17 -22.04
CA ILE A 408 2.45 15.63 -20.78
C ILE A 408 1.52 15.21 -19.64
N ARG A 409 2.09 14.73 -18.53
CA ARG A 409 1.32 14.48 -17.30
C ARG A 409 0.61 15.77 -16.87
N GLY A 410 -0.64 15.67 -16.41
CA GLY A 410 -1.49 16.82 -16.12
C GLY A 410 -2.38 17.26 -17.29
N THR A 411 -2.21 16.68 -18.48
CA THR A 411 -3.16 16.87 -19.58
C THR A 411 -4.55 16.34 -19.19
N ALA A 412 -5.60 17.13 -19.44
CA ALA A 412 -6.98 16.73 -19.24
C ALA A 412 -7.88 17.09 -20.43
N LEU A 413 -8.77 16.16 -20.78
CA LEU A 413 -9.84 16.35 -21.73
C LEU A 413 -11.17 16.44 -20.99
N GLN A 414 -11.68 17.65 -20.85
CA GLN A 414 -13.01 17.90 -20.31
C GLN A 414 -14.07 17.46 -21.33
N ILE A 415 -14.96 16.56 -20.91
CA ILE A 415 -16.06 16.03 -21.73
C ILE A 415 -17.36 16.79 -21.43
N GLY A 416 -17.55 17.21 -20.18
CA GLY A 416 -18.67 18.04 -19.75
C GLY A 416 -18.36 18.80 -18.47
N GLU A 417 -19.36 19.45 -17.88
CA GLU A 417 -19.18 20.27 -16.67
C GLU A 417 -18.69 19.48 -15.46
N ARG A 418 -19.04 18.19 -15.37
CA ARG A 418 -18.73 17.31 -14.23
C ARG A 418 -17.89 16.08 -14.59
N HIS A 419 -17.37 15.99 -15.82
CA HIS A 419 -16.64 14.82 -16.29
C HIS A 419 -15.44 15.22 -17.15
N ALA A 420 -14.27 14.68 -16.81
CA ALA A 420 -13.07 14.75 -17.62
C ALA A 420 -12.27 13.44 -17.63
N LEU A 421 -11.46 13.26 -18.67
CA LEU A 421 -10.37 12.30 -18.72
C LEU A 421 -9.07 13.00 -18.35
N LEU A 422 -8.34 12.48 -17.36
CA LEU A 422 -7.10 13.05 -16.82
C LEU A 422 -5.93 12.10 -17.05
N TRP A 423 -4.84 12.60 -17.64
CA TRP A 423 -3.57 11.89 -17.77
C TRP A 423 -2.68 12.15 -16.56
N THR A 424 -2.83 11.32 -15.54
CA THR A 424 -1.93 11.25 -14.37
C THR A 424 -0.62 10.53 -14.69
N SER A 425 -0.48 9.93 -15.87
CA SER A 425 0.77 9.34 -16.35
C SER A 425 1.04 9.84 -17.75
N GLY A 426 2.29 10.18 -18.03
CA GLY A 426 2.68 10.80 -19.28
C GLY A 426 4.12 11.27 -19.24
N TYR A 427 4.52 12.04 -20.25
CA TYR A 427 5.82 12.67 -20.26
C TYR A 427 5.95 13.64 -19.08
N VAL A 428 7.04 13.52 -18.33
CA VAL A 428 7.35 14.38 -17.19
C VAL A 428 8.60 15.19 -17.55
N PRO A 429 8.49 16.52 -17.75
CA PRO A 429 9.62 17.35 -18.16
C PRO A 429 10.84 17.24 -17.24
N ARG A 430 10.64 17.20 -15.91
CA ARG A 430 11.73 17.04 -14.93
C ARG A 430 12.50 15.73 -15.09
N LEU A 431 11.83 14.64 -15.47
CA LEU A 431 12.48 13.35 -15.68
C LEU A 431 13.02 13.19 -17.11
N ASP A 432 12.68 14.11 -18.01
CA ASP A 432 12.93 14.02 -19.45
C ASP A 432 12.49 12.67 -20.05
N THR A 433 11.45 12.05 -19.49
CA THR A 433 10.98 10.73 -19.91
C THR A 433 9.57 10.44 -19.40
N TYR A 434 9.02 9.31 -19.84
CA TYR A 434 7.82 8.68 -19.31
C TYR A 434 8.17 7.33 -18.68
N MET A 435 7.94 7.20 -17.38
CA MET A 435 8.28 6.00 -16.59
C MET A 435 7.18 4.92 -16.64
N GLY A 436 6.67 4.60 -17.82
CA GLY A 436 5.65 3.58 -18.00
C GLY A 436 5.70 2.91 -19.36
N PRO A 437 5.00 1.78 -19.52
CA PRO A 437 4.90 1.12 -20.81
C PRO A 437 3.90 1.84 -21.72
N GLU A 438 4.09 1.67 -23.03
CA GLU A 438 3.14 2.05 -24.08
C GLU A 438 2.66 3.52 -24.04
N THR A 439 1.58 3.83 -24.74
CA THR A 439 0.88 5.10 -24.60
C THR A 439 0.03 5.09 -23.33
N PRO A 440 0.17 6.09 -22.44
CA PRO A 440 -0.54 6.11 -21.17
C PRO A 440 -2.05 6.27 -21.38
N ASN A 441 -2.82 5.44 -20.68
CA ASN A 441 -4.27 5.57 -20.63
C ASN A 441 -4.68 6.61 -19.59
N PRO A 442 -5.73 7.41 -19.83
CA PRO A 442 -6.25 8.35 -18.84
C PRO A 442 -6.95 7.64 -17.67
N ILE A 443 -7.28 8.42 -16.65
CA ILE A 443 -8.30 8.08 -15.66
C ILE A 443 -9.53 8.95 -15.90
N SER A 444 -10.71 8.36 -15.74
CA SER A 444 -11.99 9.06 -15.81
C SER A 444 -12.33 9.61 -14.43
N VAL A 445 -12.53 10.93 -14.34
CA VAL A 445 -12.87 11.64 -13.11
C VAL A 445 -14.25 12.29 -13.29
N ARG A 446 -15.20 11.88 -12.45
CA ARG A 446 -16.61 12.32 -12.52
C ARG A 446 -17.08 12.82 -11.17
N VAL A 447 -17.58 14.05 -11.11
CA VAL A 447 -18.28 14.58 -9.94
C VAL A 447 -19.74 14.13 -10.01
N LEU A 448 -20.09 13.09 -9.26
CA LEU A 448 -21.42 12.48 -9.30
C LEU A 448 -22.41 13.18 -8.35
N ARG A 449 -21.92 13.71 -7.23
CA ARG A 449 -22.73 14.33 -6.16
C ARG A 449 -21.98 15.49 -5.53
N GLY A 450 -22.71 16.45 -4.98
CA GLY A 450 -22.15 17.68 -4.41
C GLY A 450 -21.77 18.71 -5.48
N GLU A 451 -21.31 19.87 -5.02
CA GLU A 451 -20.87 20.99 -5.86
C GLU A 451 -19.38 21.25 -5.62
N CYS A 452 -18.58 21.18 -6.69
CA CYS A 452 -17.17 21.56 -6.67
C CYS A 452 -16.71 21.82 -8.12
N PRO A 453 -15.92 22.87 -8.38
CA PRO A 453 -15.36 23.10 -9.71
C PRO A 453 -14.55 21.88 -10.17
N LEU A 454 -14.81 21.38 -11.38
CA LEU A 454 -14.15 20.19 -11.91
C LEU A 454 -12.62 20.35 -11.94
N THR A 455 -12.11 21.54 -12.28
CA THR A 455 -10.67 21.84 -12.28
C THR A 455 -10.03 21.61 -10.91
N THR A 456 -10.71 21.97 -9.83
CA THR A 456 -10.28 21.74 -8.45
C THR A 456 -10.18 20.24 -8.16
N VAL A 457 -11.22 19.47 -8.51
CA VAL A 457 -11.23 18.02 -8.33
C VAL A 457 -10.09 17.35 -9.12
N LEU A 458 -9.83 17.81 -10.34
CA LEU A 458 -8.74 17.25 -11.16
C LEU A 458 -7.36 17.58 -10.59
N ALA A 459 -7.16 18.80 -10.07
CA ALA A 459 -5.92 19.21 -9.42
C ALA A 459 -5.66 18.37 -8.16
N ASP A 460 -6.68 18.17 -7.32
CA ASP A 460 -6.61 17.34 -6.13
C ASP A 460 -6.25 15.89 -6.46
N VAL A 461 -6.93 15.30 -7.45
CA VAL A 461 -6.64 13.94 -7.91
C VAL A 461 -5.21 13.83 -8.43
N LEU A 462 -4.71 14.83 -9.15
CA LEU A 462 -3.34 14.87 -9.63
C LEU A 462 -2.34 14.97 -8.46
N GLY A 463 -2.60 15.82 -7.46
CA GLY A 463 -1.79 15.95 -6.24
C GLY A 463 -1.72 14.65 -5.45
N LEU A 464 -2.87 14.02 -5.19
CA LEU A 464 -2.95 12.76 -4.44
C LEU A 464 -2.21 11.60 -5.10
N THR A 465 -1.81 11.70 -6.38
CA THR A 465 -0.95 10.70 -7.02
C THR A 465 0.52 10.77 -6.58
N LYS A 466 0.94 11.85 -5.91
CA LYS A 466 2.30 12.02 -5.36
C LYS A 466 2.44 11.57 -3.91
N ILE A 467 1.33 11.25 -3.24
CA ILE A 467 1.33 10.77 -1.86
C ILE A 467 1.50 9.24 -1.85
N ASN A 468 2.74 8.79 -2.03
CA ASN A 468 3.12 7.39 -1.83
C ASN A 468 4.51 7.27 -1.22
N PHE A 469 4.52 7.21 0.11
CA PHE A 469 5.72 7.09 0.94
C PHE A 469 6.40 5.70 0.86
N ASN A 470 5.84 4.73 0.14
CA ASN A 470 6.45 3.40 -0.03
C ASN A 470 7.32 3.29 -1.29
N SER A 471 7.37 4.32 -2.15
CA SER A 471 8.04 4.20 -3.45
C SER A 471 9.02 5.33 -3.80
N CYS A 472 8.87 6.53 -3.23
CA CYS A 472 9.72 7.69 -3.57
C CYS A 472 9.90 7.87 -5.10
N LEU A 473 8.83 7.59 -5.85
CA LEU A 473 8.73 7.84 -7.28
C LEU A 473 8.15 9.23 -7.50
N HIS A 474 8.26 9.76 -8.72
CA HIS A 474 7.72 11.09 -9.04
C HIS A 474 6.21 11.16 -8.82
N ASN A 475 5.52 10.11 -9.23
CA ASN A 475 4.09 9.96 -9.05
C ASN A 475 3.68 8.51 -9.24
N ASP A 476 2.46 8.22 -8.81
CA ASP A 476 1.72 7.04 -9.18
C ASP A 476 0.70 7.32 -10.28
N ARG A 477 0.18 6.26 -10.91
CA ARG A 477 -0.90 6.37 -11.90
C ARG A 477 -2.25 6.71 -11.26
N LEU A 478 -2.52 6.17 -10.07
CA LEU A 478 -3.78 6.37 -9.36
C LEU A 478 -3.54 7.20 -8.10
N PRO A 479 -4.49 8.07 -7.70
CA PRO A 479 -4.39 8.79 -6.43
C PRO A 479 -4.36 7.81 -5.25
N VAL A 480 -3.70 8.20 -4.16
CA VAL A 480 -3.53 7.36 -2.96
C VAL A 480 -4.85 6.77 -2.44
N THR A 481 -5.94 7.54 -2.51
CA THR A 481 -7.30 7.16 -2.12
C THR A 481 -7.85 5.94 -2.88
N ILE A 482 -7.37 5.70 -4.11
CA ILE A 482 -7.83 4.61 -4.97
C ILE A 482 -6.76 3.52 -5.12
N ARG A 483 -5.49 3.91 -5.18
CA ARG A 483 -4.35 3.01 -5.42
C ARG A 483 -4.30 1.89 -4.37
N PHE A 484 -4.40 2.26 -3.10
CA PHE A 484 -4.23 1.33 -1.99
C PHE A 484 -5.54 0.70 -1.52
N ALA A 485 -6.67 1.09 -2.10
CA ALA A 485 -7.98 0.51 -1.82
C ALA A 485 -7.94 -1.02 -1.84
N ASN A 486 -7.49 -1.59 -2.97
CA ASN A 486 -7.40 -3.04 -3.12
C ASN A 486 -6.42 -3.68 -2.13
N ALA A 487 -5.26 -3.08 -1.90
CA ALA A 487 -4.23 -3.64 -1.03
C ALA A 487 -4.66 -3.68 0.44
N VAL A 488 -5.33 -2.63 0.91
CA VAL A 488 -5.91 -2.56 2.26
C VAL A 488 -7.06 -3.55 2.38
N GLY A 489 -8.00 -3.56 1.43
CA GLY A 489 -9.12 -4.49 1.42
C GLY A 489 -8.67 -5.94 1.43
N ASP A 490 -7.64 -6.27 0.66
CA ASP A 490 -7.00 -7.59 0.64
C ASP A 490 -6.45 -8.01 2.00
N VAL A 491 -5.79 -7.10 2.74
CA VAL A 491 -5.26 -7.39 4.08
C VAL A 491 -6.41 -7.59 5.08
N LEU A 492 -7.43 -6.72 5.06
CA LEU A 492 -8.56 -6.78 6.00
C LEU A 492 -9.39 -8.06 5.93
N ILE A 493 -9.40 -8.75 4.78
CA ILE A 493 -10.12 -10.02 4.60
C ILE A 493 -9.21 -11.26 4.70
N SER A 494 -7.91 -11.09 4.97
CA SER A 494 -6.95 -12.20 4.90
C SER A 494 -6.77 -13.00 6.19
N ALA A 495 -7.33 -12.50 7.29
CA ALA A 495 -7.42 -13.21 8.57
C ALA A 495 -8.73 -12.81 9.27
N PRO A 496 -9.32 -13.70 10.09
CA PRO A 496 -10.35 -13.32 11.04
C PRO A 496 -9.81 -12.19 11.93
N MET A 497 -10.64 -11.20 12.24
CA MET A 497 -10.29 -10.19 13.24
C MET A 497 -11.49 -9.93 14.14
N ASP A 498 -11.20 -9.82 15.43
CA ASP A 498 -12.17 -9.44 16.44
C ASP A 498 -12.22 -7.89 16.49
N GLY A 499 -13.27 -7.31 15.90
CA GLY A 499 -13.57 -5.88 15.97
C GLY A 499 -13.29 -5.06 14.70
N GLU A 500 -13.52 -3.75 14.83
CA GLU A 500 -13.36 -2.74 13.78
C GLU A 500 -12.11 -1.88 14.06
N PRO A 501 -10.89 -2.38 13.73
CA PRO A 501 -9.68 -1.64 14.01
C PRO A 501 -9.65 -0.34 13.21
N LYS A 502 -9.29 0.72 13.90
CA LYS A 502 -8.89 2.01 13.34
C LYS A 502 -7.38 2.12 13.50
N LEU A 503 -6.66 2.03 12.38
CA LEU A 503 -5.21 2.00 12.39
C LEU A 503 -4.62 2.98 11.36
N PRO A 504 -3.47 3.60 11.67
CA PRO A 504 -2.69 4.35 10.70
C PRO A 504 -2.40 3.56 9.43
N PHE A 505 -2.29 4.28 8.32
CA PHE A 505 -2.10 3.69 7.00
C PHE A 505 -0.80 2.85 6.88
N LYS A 506 0.24 3.20 7.65
CA LYS A 506 1.53 2.47 7.69
C LYS A 506 1.44 0.97 8.01
N PHE A 507 0.37 0.52 8.68
CA PHE A 507 0.17 -0.90 8.97
C PHE A 507 -0.12 -1.74 7.72
N TYR A 508 -0.73 -1.13 6.69
CA TYR A 508 -1.25 -1.84 5.52
C TYR A 508 -0.30 -1.86 4.33
N ILE A 509 0.62 -0.89 4.24
CA ILE A 509 1.51 -0.71 3.09
C ILE A 509 2.79 -1.53 3.18
#